data_AF-A0A0A1VKZ8-F1
#
_entry.id   AF-A0A0A1VKZ8-F1
#
_cell.length_a   1.000
_cell.length_b   1.000
_cell.length_c   1.000
_cell.angle_alpha   90.00
_cell.angle_beta   90.00
_cell.angle_gamma   90.00
#
_symmetry.space_group_name_H-M   'P 1'
#
loop_
_entity.id
_entity.type
_entity.pdbx_description
1 polymer ?
#
loop_
_entity_poly.entity_id
_entity_poly.type
_entity_poly.pdbx_seq_one_letter_code
_entity_poly.pdbx_strand_id
1 'polypeptide(L)'
;MPAATPISRLLAADLLACAATAHAAPYAIELSGLVTDPATTLAGVDPNYNHATATLIFDNGGTSAASQLWGAQHLTCYILRFNTNTPGQVVEYRQNLPGGGLSATGDAATGANGALTGMFSALAGIGSAGSFTTTLPTLTAPVQWAAQGLQYDLLVNSDGTRAVGTTGVPMNPGYWAPPRRVTGACDDTPYAAPPTPAQATSVPALGPAGLALLGSALGALGLYQRRRRAA
;
A
#
# COMPACT_ATOMS: atom_id res chain seq x y z
N MET A 1 46.11 -22.32 -46.93
CA MET A 1 44.87 -21.72 -46.38
C MET A 1 44.64 -22.30 -45.00
N PRO A 2 44.33 -21.47 -43.99
CA PRO A 2 44.42 -21.83 -42.57
C PRO A 2 43.18 -22.58 -42.08
N ALA A 3 43.37 -23.31 -40.98
CA ALA A 3 42.39 -24.11 -40.27
C ALA A 3 41.33 -23.26 -39.54
N ALA A 4 40.09 -23.74 -39.49
CA ALA A 4 39.04 -23.19 -38.66
C ALA A 4 38.44 -24.31 -37.79
N THR A 5 38.98 -24.43 -36.57
CA THR A 5 38.41 -25.23 -35.48
C THR A 5 37.16 -24.50 -34.94
N PRO A 6 36.01 -25.18 -34.76
CA PRO A 6 34.87 -24.55 -34.13
C PRO A 6 35.13 -24.35 -32.64
N ILE A 7 35.05 -23.09 -32.22
CA ILE A 7 35.22 -22.59 -30.86
C ILE A 7 34.14 -23.18 -29.96
N SER A 8 34.59 -23.88 -28.91
CA SER A 8 33.78 -24.42 -27.82
C SER A 8 32.89 -23.35 -27.18
N ARG A 9 31.58 -23.55 -27.25
CA ARG A 9 30.60 -22.78 -26.48
C ARG A 9 30.67 -23.22 -25.01
N LEU A 10 31.39 -22.46 -24.19
CA LEU A 10 31.23 -22.50 -22.73
C LEU A 10 30.18 -21.45 -22.37
N LEU A 11 28.94 -21.91 -22.15
CA LEU A 11 27.88 -21.16 -21.49
C LEU A 11 28.22 -21.10 -20.00
N ALA A 12 28.65 -19.93 -19.54
CA ALA A 12 28.72 -19.59 -18.12
C ALA A 12 28.17 -18.18 -17.96
N ALA A 13 26.91 -18.06 -17.53
CA ALA A 13 26.33 -16.80 -17.07
C ALA A 13 25.03 -17.07 -16.30
N ASP A 14 25.12 -17.69 -15.11
CA ASP A 14 24.05 -17.57 -14.10
C ASP A 14 24.49 -16.56 -13.05
N LEU A 15 24.47 -15.28 -13.44
CA LEU A 15 24.40 -14.17 -12.50
C LEU A 15 22.91 -13.83 -12.35
N LEU A 16 22.22 -14.57 -11.48
CA LEU A 16 20.89 -14.20 -11.03
C LEU A 16 21.06 -12.98 -10.11
N ALA A 17 21.13 -11.79 -10.70
CA ALA A 17 21.08 -10.55 -9.97
C ALA A 17 19.71 -10.45 -9.29
N CYS A 18 19.69 -10.54 -7.97
CA CYS A 18 18.55 -10.11 -7.15
C CYS A 18 18.35 -8.60 -7.36
N ALA A 19 17.68 -8.22 -8.45
CA ALA A 19 17.12 -6.90 -8.58
C ALA A 19 15.99 -6.81 -7.55
N ALA A 20 16.30 -6.22 -6.39
CA ALA A 20 15.27 -5.74 -5.48
C ALA A 20 14.49 -4.66 -6.25
N THR A 21 13.39 -5.06 -6.87
CA THR A 21 12.45 -4.11 -7.45
C THR A 21 11.90 -3.29 -6.29
N ALA A 22 12.36 -2.04 -6.19
CA ALA A 22 11.78 -1.05 -5.28
C ALA A 22 10.33 -0.82 -5.73
N HIS A 23 9.41 -1.60 -5.19
CA HIS A 23 7.98 -1.41 -5.43
C HIS A 23 7.51 -0.22 -4.61
N ALA A 24 6.87 0.72 -5.29
CA ALA A 24 6.05 1.76 -4.68
C ALA A 24 5.17 1.17 -3.57
N ALA A 25 5.04 1.89 -2.46
CA ALA A 25 4.30 1.46 -1.29
C ALA A 25 3.15 2.44 -1.01
N PRO A 26 1.90 1.96 -0.93
CA PRO A 26 0.81 2.77 -0.43
C PRO A 26 0.89 2.93 1.10
N TYR A 27 0.51 4.10 1.59
CA TYR A 27 0.52 4.47 3.00
C TYR A 27 -0.85 4.99 3.44
N ALA A 28 -1.40 4.38 4.50
CA ALA A 28 -2.62 4.83 5.15
C ALA A 28 -2.32 5.82 6.28
N ILE A 29 -3.09 6.90 6.34
CA ILE A 29 -3.12 7.90 7.41
C ILE A 29 -4.53 7.91 7.99
N GLU A 30 -4.64 7.68 9.30
CA GLU A 30 -5.92 7.44 9.97
C GLU A 30 -6.25 8.53 10.97
N LEU A 31 -7.51 8.96 11.00
CA LEU A 31 -8.10 9.80 12.02
C LEU A 31 -9.23 9.03 12.68
N SER A 32 -9.02 8.65 13.93
CA SER A 32 -10.02 7.98 14.76
C SER A 32 -10.76 8.96 15.65
N GLY A 33 -11.97 8.60 16.06
CA GLY A 33 -12.71 9.34 17.09
C GLY A 33 -13.45 10.57 16.56
N LEU A 34 -13.71 10.64 15.26
CA LEU A 34 -14.64 11.61 14.70
C LEU A 34 -16.01 11.43 15.34
N VAL A 35 -16.62 12.51 15.80
CA VAL A 35 -17.96 12.47 16.39
C VAL A 35 -19.00 12.75 15.32
N THR A 36 -19.80 11.76 14.96
CA THR A 36 -20.96 11.95 14.08
C THR A 36 -22.06 12.68 14.86
N ASP A 37 -22.77 13.61 14.21
CA ASP A 37 -23.81 14.35 14.92
C ASP A 37 -25.00 13.43 15.24
N PRO A 38 -25.48 13.40 16.50
CA PRO A 38 -26.52 12.51 16.97
C PRO A 38 -27.87 12.70 16.28
N ALA A 39 -28.12 13.84 15.63
CA ALA A 39 -29.31 14.05 14.81
C ALA A 39 -29.28 13.25 13.49
N THR A 40 -28.12 12.73 13.09
CA THR A 40 -27.98 11.82 11.96
C THR A 40 -28.49 10.44 12.36
N THR A 41 -29.75 10.13 12.08
CA THR A 41 -30.26 8.77 12.24
C THR A 41 -29.83 7.92 11.05
N LEU A 42 -28.61 7.43 11.11
CA LEU A 42 -28.12 6.41 10.20
C LEU A 42 -28.70 5.06 10.61
N ALA A 43 -29.55 4.48 9.78
CA ALA A 43 -30.07 3.14 10.01
C ALA A 43 -28.90 2.15 10.15
N GLY A 44 -28.75 1.57 11.35
CA GLY A 44 -27.67 0.64 11.70
C GLY A 44 -26.53 1.25 12.53
N VAL A 45 -26.38 2.56 12.61
CA VAL A 45 -25.37 3.25 13.45
C VAL A 45 -25.97 3.58 14.82
N ASP A 46 -25.18 3.48 15.89
CA ASP A 46 -25.68 3.78 17.23
C ASP A 46 -25.65 5.28 17.49
N PRO A 47 -26.78 5.92 17.85
CA PRO A 47 -26.78 7.32 18.24
C PRO A 47 -25.92 7.62 19.48
N ASN A 48 -25.50 6.60 20.23
CA ASN A 48 -24.57 6.68 21.36
C ASN A 48 -23.13 6.27 21.00
N TYR A 49 -22.90 5.56 19.88
CA TYR A 49 -21.56 5.22 19.37
C TYR A 49 -21.27 5.99 18.09
N ASN A 50 -21.32 7.31 18.23
CA ASN A 50 -21.07 8.28 17.18
C ASN A 50 -19.59 8.38 16.77
N HIS A 51 -18.83 7.29 16.82
CA HIS A 51 -17.41 7.30 16.48
C HIS A 51 -17.19 6.83 15.06
N ALA A 52 -16.61 7.70 14.26
CA ALA A 52 -16.13 7.38 12.93
C ALA A 52 -14.59 7.39 12.87
N THR A 53 -14.06 6.61 11.93
CA THR A 53 -12.65 6.61 11.56
C THR A 53 -12.55 6.95 10.08
N ALA A 54 -11.79 8.01 9.76
CA ALA A 54 -11.44 8.36 8.40
C ALA A 54 -10.03 7.85 8.09
N THR A 55 -9.87 7.18 6.95
CA THR A 55 -8.58 6.69 6.47
C THR A 55 -8.34 7.24 5.07
N LEU A 56 -7.16 7.85 4.87
CA LEU A 56 -6.67 8.33 3.59
C LEU A 56 -5.49 7.45 3.17
N ILE A 57 -5.52 6.92 1.95
CA ILE A 57 -4.41 6.11 1.41
C ILE A 57 -3.71 6.87 0.31
N PHE A 58 -2.39 7.04 0.46
CA PHE A 58 -1.54 7.74 -0.49
C PHE A 58 -0.53 6.80 -1.15
N ASP A 59 -0.28 7.00 -2.43
CA ASP A 59 0.81 6.37 -3.17
C ASP A 59 1.50 7.41 -4.07
N ASN A 60 2.75 7.73 -3.75
CA ASN A 60 3.60 8.62 -4.55
C ASN A 60 4.81 7.90 -5.17
N GLY A 61 4.81 6.56 -5.19
CA GLY A 61 5.96 5.79 -5.66
C GLY A 61 7.05 5.56 -4.60
N GLY A 62 6.93 6.14 -3.41
CA GLY A 62 7.92 6.01 -2.34
C GLY A 62 7.94 4.63 -1.69
N THR A 63 9.09 4.25 -1.10
CA THR A 63 9.25 2.97 -0.39
C THR A 63 9.32 3.13 1.13
N SER A 64 9.29 4.36 1.64
CA SER A 64 9.29 4.68 3.08
C SER A 64 8.30 5.80 3.39
N ALA A 65 7.86 5.88 4.65
CA ALA A 65 7.05 7.01 5.14
C ALA A 65 7.89 8.23 5.51
N ALA A 66 9.22 8.15 5.50
CA ALA A 66 10.11 9.25 5.92
C ALA A 66 10.31 10.27 4.79
N SER A 67 10.28 11.55 5.13
CA SER A 67 10.54 12.68 4.21
C SER A 67 9.69 12.62 2.93
N GLN A 68 8.41 12.28 3.08
CA GLN A 68 7.45 12.17 1.98
C GLN A 68 6.63 13.46 1.84
N LEU A 69 6.21 13.73 0.61
CA LEU A 69 5.23 14.75 0.27
C LEU A 69 4.14 14.09 -0.59
N TRP A 70 2.90 14.18 -0.11
CA TRP A 70 1.71 13.64 -0.77
C TRP A 70 0.75 14.76 -1.12
N GLY A 71 0.70 15.11 -2.41
CA GLY A 71 -0.36 15.96 -2.97
C GLY A 71 -1.60 15.17 -3.35
N ALA A 72 -2.63 15.88 -3.81
CA ALA A 72 -3.94 15.32 -4.13
C ALA A 72 -3.89 14.16 -5.13
N GLN A 73 -3.01 14.26 -6.13
CA GLN A 73 -2.80 13.24 -7.15
C GLN A 73 -2.23 11.93 -6.61
N HIS A 74 -1.67 11.94 -5.41
CA HIS A 74 -1.19 10.74 -4.73
C HIS A 74 -2.27 10.10 -3.85
N LEU A 75 -3.41 10.77 -3.62
CA LEU A 75 -4.51 10.21 -2.85
C LEU A 75 -5.24 9.18 -3.70
N THR A 76 -5.15 7.91 -3.29
CA THR A 76 -5.67 6.77 -4.04
C THR A 76 -7.01 6.29 -3.52
N CYS A 77 -7.29 6.47 -2.22
CA CYS A 77 -8.52 5.98 -1.62
C CYS A 77 -8.91 6.79 -0.39
N TYR A 78 -10.22 6.93 -0.20
CA TYR A 78 -10.84 7.45 1.02
C TYR A 78 -11.76 6.39 1.60
N ILE A 79 -11.57 6.09 2.89
CA ILE A 79 -12.37 5.12 3.62
C ILE A 79 -12.94 5.79 4.86
N LEU A 80 -14.23 5.62 5.08
CA LEU A 80 -14.92 6.11 6.25
C LEU A 80 -15.67 4.96 6.91
N ARG A 81 -15.38 4.74 8.18
CA ARG A 81 -15.93 3.65 8.98
C ARG A 81 -16.69 4.19 10.15
N PHE A 82 -17.84 3.59 10.43
CA PHE A 82 -18.70 3.96 11.55
C PHE A 82 -18.95 2.75 12.42
N ASN A 83 -18.81 2.93 13.72
CA ASN A 83 -19.23 1.93 14.68
C ASN A 83 -20.77 1.82 14.68
N THR A 84 -21.27 0.61 14.89
CA THR A 84 -22.72 0.34 14.94
C THR A 84 -23.19 0.06 16.37
N ASN A 85 -24.51 -0.06 16.55
CA ASN A 85 -25.13 -0.51 17.81
C ASN A 85 -24.73 -1.94 18.21
N THR A 86 -24.16 -2.70 17.28
CA THR A 86 -23.73 -4.07 17.52
C THR A 86 -22.21 -4.08 17.73
N PRO A 87 -21.72 -4.49 18.91
CA PRO A 87 -20.28 -4.58 19.16
C PRO A 87 -19.58 -5.42 18.09
N GLY A 88 -18.51 -4.87 17.52
CA GLY A 88 -17.72 -5.54 16.47
C GLY A 88 -18.29 -5.42 15.06
N GLN A 89 -19.45 -4.79 14.86
CA GLN A 89 -19.93 -4.43 13.53
C GLN A 89 -19.58 -2.99 13.18
N VAL A 90 -19.09 -2.81 11.96
CA VAL A 90 -18.70 -1.54 11.37
C VAL A 90 -19.41 -1.42 10.03
N VAL A 91 -19.98 -0.25 9.75
CA VAL A 91 -20.43 0.10 8.40
C VAL A 91 -19.40 0.99 7.74
N GLU A 92 -19.22 0.82 6.43
CA GLU A 92 -18.12 1.41 5.68
C GLU A 92 -18.61 2.12 4.42
N TYR A 93 -18.01 3.27 4.13
CA TYR A 93 -17.95 3.87 2.80
C TYR A 93 -16.50 3.82 2.34
N ARG A 94 -16.25 3.32 1.14
CA ARG A 94 -14.90 3.23 0.56
C ARG A 94 -14.94 3.68 -0.88
N GLN A 95 -14.19 4.73 -1.20
CA GLN A 95 -14.07 5.26 -2.55
C GLN A 95 -12.65 5.10 -3.09
N ASN A 96 -12.56 4.57 -4.31
CA ASN A 96 -11.35 4.59 -5.12
C ASN A 96 -11.29 5.92 -5.88
N LEU A 97 -10.20 6.67 -5.75
CA LEU A 97 -10.07 8.05 -6.25
C LEU A 97 -9.32 8.28 -7.59
N PRO A 98 -8.72 7.30 -8.30
CA PRO A 98 -7.99 7.56 -9.54
C PRO A 98 -8.89 7.93 -10.74
N GLY A 99 -10.22 8.00 -10.57
CA GLY A 99 -11.20 8.31 -11.61
C GLY A 99 -11.64 9.78 -11.71
N GLY A 100 -11.09 10.68 -10.88
CA GLY A 100 -11.48 12.10 -10.82
C GLY A 100 -12.54 12.41 -9.76
N GLY A 101 -12.91 13.69 -9.66
CA GLY A 101 -13.89 14.18 -8.68
C GLY A 101 -13.31 14.50 -7.30
N LEU A 102 -11.99 14.60 -7.17
CA LEU A 102 -11.29 15.04 -5.96
C LEU A 102 -10.94 16.54 -6.06
N SER A 103 -11.22 17.29 -4.99
CA SER A 103 -10.71 18.63 -4.74
C SER A 103 -9.86 18.62 -3.48
N ALA A 104 -8.75 19.35 -3.48
CA ALA A 104 -7.79 19.35 -2.38
C ALA A 104 -7.11 20.71 -2.26
N THR A 105 -6.79 21.09 -1.03
CA THR A 105 -5.95 22.26 -0.71
C THR A 105 -4.86 21.85 0.28
N GLY A 106 -3.61 22.19 -0.03
CA GLY A 106 -2.44 21.78 0.74
C GLY A 106 -1.93 20.39 0.37
N ASP A 107 -1.07 19.84 1.22
CA ASP A 107 -0.42 18.55 1.03
C ASP A 107 -0.25 17.85 2.38
N ALA A 108 -0.18 16.52 2.38
CA ALA A 108 0.30 15.76 3.53
C ALA A 108 1.83 15.60 3.43
N ALA A 109 2.53 15.76 4.54
CA ALA A 109 3.99 15.72 4.56
C ALA A 109 4.51 15.04 5.82
N THR A 110 5.65 14.35 5.70
CA THR A 110 6.33 13.72 6.83
C THR A 110 7.76 14.22 7.04
N GLY A 111 8.19 14.18 8.29
CA GLY A 111 9.58 14.44 8.67
C GLY A 111 10.50 13.25 8.40
N ALA A 112 11.79 13.42 8.70
CA ALA A 112 12.81 12.38 8.53
C ALA A 112 12.57 11.11 9.37
N ASN A 113 11.79 11.20 10.44
CA ASN A 113 11.37 10.07 11.28
C ASN A 113 10.07 9.41 10.79
N GLY A 114 9.46 9.90 9.70
CA GLY A 114 8.17 9.41 9.20
C GLY A 114 6.94 9.94 9.94
N ALA A 115 7.10 10.80 10.94
CA ALA A 115 5.95 11.45 11.60
C ALA A 115 5.33 12.50 10.68
N LEU A 116 4.01 12.67 10.75
CA LEU A 116 3.32 13.73 10.02
C LEU A 116 3.74 15.11 10.52
N THR A 117 4.18 15.95 9.59
CA THR A 117 4.54 17.36 9.82
C THR A 117 3.60 18.31 9.10
N GLY A 118 2.83 17.81 8.12
CA GLY A 118 1.84 18.57 7.39
C GLY A 118 0.65 17.69 7.01
N MET A 119 -0.51 18.33 6.83
CA MET A 119 -1.75 17.70 6.37
C MET A 119 -2.49 18.71 5.48
N PHE A 120 -3.33 18.21 4.56
CA PHE A 120 -4.23 19.04 3.75
C PHE A 120 -5.07 19.95 4.64
N SER A 121 -5.44 21.14 4.18
CA SER A 121 -6.41 22.01 4.88
C SER A 121 -7.85 21.70 4.48
N ALA A 122 -8.04 21.15 3.28
CA ALA A 122 -9.34 20.72 2.78
C ALA A 122 -9.18 19.58 1.76
N LEU A 123 -10.04 18.58 1.86
CA LEU A 123 -10.24 17.51 0.88
C LEU A 123 -11.74 17.35 0.66
N ALA A 124 -12.16 17.15 -0.57
CA ALA A 124 -13.54 16.81 -0.89
C ALA A 124 -13.59 15.91 -2.12
N GLY A 125 -14.53 14.99 -2.17
CA GLY A 125 -14.67 14.09 -3.31
C GLY A 125 -16.11 13.76 -3.67
N ILE A 126 -16.29 13.26 -4.89
CA ILE A 126 -17.58 12.80 -5.41
C ILE A 126 -17.46 11.34 -5.83
N GLY A 127 -18.14 10.45 -5.11
CA GLY A 127 -18.33 9.04 -5.45
C GLY A 127 -19.50 8.85 -6.40
N SER A 128 -19.22 8.78 -7.70
CA SER A 128 -20.18 8.31 -8.72
C SER A 128 -20.54 6.83 -8.56
N ALA A 129 -21.61 6.39 -9.23
CA ALA A 129 -21.98 4.96 -9.24
C ALA A 129 -20.81 4.11 -9.74
N GLY A 130 -20.41 3.10 -8.95
CA GLY A 130 -19.29 2.21 -9.26
C GLY A 130 -17.89 2.72 -8.91
N SER A 131 -17.73 3.98 -8.45
CA SER A 131 -16.43 4.48 -7.94
C SER A 131 -16.27 4.31 -6.43
N PHE A 132 -17.34 3.93 -5.72
CA PHE A 132 -17.33 3.59 -4.31
C PHE A 132 -18.06 2.28 -4.03
N THR A 133 -17.75 1.70 -2.88
CA THR A 133 -18.46 0.60 -2.25
C THR A 133 -18.96 1.06 -0.89
N THR A 134 -20.11 0.55 -0.47
CA THR A 134 -20.63 0.87 0.85
C THR A 134 -21.51 -0.23 1.42
N THR A 135 -21.50 -0.34 2.75
CA THR A 135 -22.46 -1.14 3.50
C THR A 135 -23.51 -0.26 4.20
N LEU A 136 -23.54 1.05 3.94
CA LEU A 136 -24.56 1.95 4.45
C LEU A 136 -25.85 1.77 3.63
N PRO A 137 -27.00 1.51 4.27
CA PRO A 137 -28.23 1.13 3.57
C PRO A 137 -28.92 2.26 2.80
N THR A 138 -28.50 3.52 2.97
CA THR A 138 -29.23 4.71 2.47
C THR A 138 -28.42 5.59 1.52
N LEU A 139 -27.20 5.20 1.15
CA LEU A 139 -26.37 6.01 0.25
C LEU A 139 -26.82 5.85 -1.20
N THR A 140 -27.17 6.98 -1.81
CA THR A 140 -27.55 7.04 -3.23
C THR A 140 -26.50 7.79 -4.01
N ALA A 141 -25.91 7.15 -5.01
CA ALA A 141 -24.92 7.78 -5.87
C ALA A 141 -25.52 8.95 -6.70
N PRO A 142 -24.75 10.01 -7.00
CA PRO A 142 -23.42 10.30 -6.47
C PRO A 142 -23.43 10.68 -4.98
N VAL A 143 -22.40 10.24 -4.24
CA VAL A 143 -22.18 10.60 -2.83
C VAL A 143 -21.04 11.62 -2.77
N GLN A 144 -21.29 12.77 -2.18
CA GLN A 144 -20.26 13.76 -1.90
C GLN A 144 -19.69 13.52 -0.51
N TRP A 145 -18.39 13.70 -0.35
CA TRP A 145 -17.73 13.66 0.96
C TRP A 145 -16.79 14.84 1.11
N ALA A 146 -16.56 15.24 2.36
CA ALA A 146 -15.71 16.37 2.68
C ALA A 146 -14.92 16.12 3.97
N ALA A 147 -13.64 16.47 3.93
CA ALA A 147 -12.71 16.47 5.06
C ALA A 147 -12.00 17.84 5.08
N GLN A 148 -12.67 18.83 5.66
CA GLN A 148 -12.26 20.24 5.53
C GLN A 148 -12.64 21.09 6.76
N GLY A 149 -12.32 20.59 7.96
CA GLY A 149 -12.59 21.28 9.21
C GLY A 149 -13.99 20.98 9.79
N LEU A 150 -14.37 21.73 10.83
CA LEU A 150 -15.43 21.35 11.77
C LEU A 150 -16.89 21.65 11.31
N GLN A 151 -17.07 22.16 10.10
CA GLN A 151 -18.36 22.72 9.64
C GLN A 151 -19.03 21.95 8.49
N TYR A 152 -18.47 20.82 8.08
CA TYR A 152 -18.93 20.08 6.91
C TYR A 152 -19.37 18.67 7.26
N ASP A 153 -20.45 18.23 6.63
CA ASP A 153 -20.92 16.85 6.71
C ASP A 153 -19.91 15.87 6.10
N LEU A 154 -19.85 14.65 6.63
CA LEU A 154 -18.93 13.63 6.13
C LEU A 154 -19.40 13.09 4.78
N LEU A 155 -20.70 12.81 4.65
CA LEU A 155 -21.33 12.28 3.44
C LEU A 155 -22.64 13.01 3.15
N VAL A 156 -22.82 13.42 1.89
CA VAL A 156 -24.05 14.06 1.39
C VAL A 156 -24.49 13.32 0.13
N ASN A 157 -25.78 13.04 0.01
CA ASN A 157 -26.36 12.40 -1.17
C ASN A 157 -26.48 13.38 -2.34
N SER A 158 -26.73 12.83 -3.53
CA SER A 158 -26.88 13.61 -4.77
C SER A 158 -28.00 14.66 -4.78
N ASP A 159 -29.03 14.46 -3.96
CA ASP A 159 -30.16 15.37 -3.77
C ASP A 159 -29.87 16.49 -2.74
N GLY A 160 -28.64 16.55 -2.23
CA GLY A 160 -28.21 17.49 -1.20
C GLY A 160 -28.67 17.09 0.20
N THR A 161 -29.33 15.93 0.36
CA THR A 161 -29.68 15.44 1.69
C THR A 161 -28.44 14.93 2.40
N ARG A 162 -28.34 15.30 3.67
CA ARG A 162 -27.29 14.83 4.55
C ARG A 162 -27.44 13.33 4.77
N ALA A 163 -26.44 12.57 4.33
CA ALA A 163 -26.39 11.13 4.58
C ALA A 163 -25.70 10.84 5.92
N VAL A 164 -24.54 11.47 6.13
CA VAL A 164 -23.80 11.41 7.39
C VAL A 164 -23.22 12.78 7.70
N GLY A 165 -23.51 13.32 8.87
CA GLY A 165 -22.74 14.46 9.33
C GLY A 165 -22.14 14.30 10.71
N THR A 166 -21.47 15.37 11.11
CA THR A 166 -20.35 15.32 12.03
C THR A 166 -20.10 16.72 12.60
N THR A 167 -19.29 16.78 13.65
CA THR A 167 -18.60 18.01 14.04
C THR A 167 -17.43 18.36 13.11
N GLY A 168 -17.33 17.72 11.96
CA GLY A 168 -16.33 17.89 10.89
C GLY A 168 -15.03 17.12 11.11
N VAL A 169 -14.09 17.26 10.17
CA VAL A 169 -12.82 16.51 10.13
C VAL A 169 -11.67 17.45 10.48
N PRO A 170 -11.03 17.33 11.66
CA PRO A 170 -9.86 18.13 12.00
C PRO A 170 -8.71 17.83 11.04
N MET A 171 -8.17 18.89 10.45
CA MET A 171 -7.09 18.80 9.46
C MET A 171 -5.71 19.15 10.04
N ASN A 172 -5.60 19.32 11.36
CA ASN A 172 -4.30 19.48 12.01
C ASN A 172 -3.59 18.12 12.08
N PRO A 173 -2.33 18.01 11.61
CA PRO A 173 -1.60 16.73 11.55
C PRO A 173 -1.47 16.02 12.91
N GLY A 174 -1.52 16.75 14.03
CA GLY A 174 -1.46 16.17 15.37
C GLY A 174 -2.65 15.29 15.77
N TYR A 175 -3.77 15.33 15.03
CA TYR A 175 -4.91 14.44 15.23
C TYR A 175 -4.85 13.17 14.37
N TRP A 176 -3.97 13.15 13.37
CA TRP A 176 -3.85 12.02 12.44
C TRP A 176 -2.70 11.10 12.88
N ALA A 177 -2.93 9.80 12.74
CA ALA A 177 -1.91 8.80 13.00
C ALA A 177 -0.76 8.93 11.98
N PRO A 178 0.50 8.61 12.38
CA PRO A 178 1.61 8.50 11.45
C PRO A 178 1.30 7.52 10.30
N PRO A 179 1.88 7.72 9.11
CA PRO A 179 1.56 6.90 7.95
C PRO A 179 2.03 5.46 8.15
N ARG A 180 1.13 4.51 7.88
CA ARG A 180 1.39 3.07 7.99
C ARG A 180 1.34 2.44 6.60
N ARG A 181 2.33 1.61 6.26
CA ARG A 181 2.35 0.90 4.98
C ARG A 181 1.19 -0.09 4.90
N VAL A 182 0.51 -0.12 3.75
CA VAL A 182 -0.61 -1.02 3.48
C VAL A 182 -0.37 -1.85 2.21
N THR A 183 -1.24 -2.83 1.97
CA THR A 183 -1.10 -3.83 0.89
C THR A 183 -1.52 -3.33 -0.48
N GLY A 184 -2.42 -2.33 -0.56
CA GLY A 184 -2.94 -1.85 -1.84
C GLY A 184 -3.46 -0.41 -1.81
N ALA A 185 -3.70 0.13 -3.00
CA ALA A 185 -4.11 1.53 -3.20
C ALA A 185 -5.49 1.87 -2.58
N CYS A 186 -6.36 0.88 -2.39
CA CYS A 186 -7.63 1.06 -1.67
C CYS A 186 -7.89 -0.10 -0.71
N ASP A 187 -6.81 -0.67 -0.16
CA ASP A 187 -6.79 -1.73 0.84
C ASP A 187 -5.91 -1.28 2.00
N ASP A 188 -6.52 -1.02 3.15
CA ASP A 188 -5.87 -0.50 4.34
C ASP A 188 -5.31 -1.61 5.26
N THR A 189 -5.29 -2.85 4.79
CA THR A 189 -4.67 -3.97 5.49
C THR A 189 -3.20 -3.66 5.75
N PRO A 190 -2.73 -3.69 7.01
CA PRO A 190 -1.33 -3.42 7.33
C PRO A 190 -0.41 -4.36 6.57
N TYR A 191 0.63 -3.80 5.95
CA TYR A 191 1.61 -4.62 5.27
C TYR A 191 2.44 -5.42 6.27
N ALA A 192 2.41 -6.75 6.16
CA ALA A 192 3.32 -7.64 6.85
C ALA A 192 4.53 -7.92 5.94
N ALA A 193 5.73 -7.56 6.40
CA ALA A 193 6.95 -7.93 5.69
C ALA A 193 7.09 -9.46 5.65
N PRO A 194 7.44 -10.06 4.50
CA PRO A 194 7.78 -11.48 4.44
C PRO A 194 8.85 -11.79 5.49
N PRO A 195 8.77 -12.96 6.16
CA PRO A 195 9.82 -13.37 7.07
C PRO A 195 11.14 -13.37 6.30
N THR A 196 12.16 -12.74 6.88
CA THR A 196 13.52 -12.79 6.33
C THR A 196 13.87 -14.26 6.14
N PRO A 197 14.22 -14.72 4.92
CA PRO A 197 14.61 -16.10 4.70
C PRO A 197 15.66 -16.48 5.73
N ALA A 198 15.49 -17.63 6.38
CA ALA A 198 16.49 -18.16 7.29
C ALA A 198 17.84 -18.08 6.58
N GLN A 199 18.81 -17.43 7.21
CA GLN A 199 20.14 -17.25 6.66
C GLN A 199 20.61 -18.60 6.14
N ALA A 200 20.85 -18.71 4.83
CA ALA A 200 21.27 -19.96 4.23
C ALA A 200 22.48 -20.46 5.03
N THR A 201 22.32 -21.58 5.74
CA THR A 201 23.44 -22.19 6.44
C THR A 201 24.50 -22.44 5.40
N SER A 202 25.70 -21.90 5.61
CA SER A 202 26.82 -22.13 4.72
C SER A 202 26.99 -23.64 4.58
N VAL A 203 26.65 -24.18 3.42
CA VAL A 203 26.96 -25.57 3.09
C VAL A 203 28.47 -25.67 3.23
N PRO A 204 29.01 -26.67 3.95
CA PRO A 204 30.45 -26.81 4.11
C PRO A 204 31.10 -26.77 2.74
N ALA A 205 31.87 -25.71 2.48
CA ALA A 205 32.66 -25.66 1.27
C ALA A 205 33.51 -26.92 1.26
N LEU A 206 33.44 -27.71 0.19
CA LEU A 206 34.34 -28.83 -0.03
C LEU A 206 35.75 -28.31 0.26
N GLY A 207 36.39 -28.87 1.30
CA GLY A 207 37.74 -28.47 1.66
C GLY A 207 38.67 -28.61 0.45
N PRO A 208 39.89 -28.06 0.49
CA PRO A 208 40.83 -28.12 -0.63
C PRO A 208 41.01 -29.53 -1.21
N ALA A 209 40.90 -30.57 -0.37
CA ALA A 209 40.90 -31.97 -0.77
C ALA A 209 39.69 -32.38 -1.63
N GLY A 210 38.49 -31.88 -1.32
CA GLY A 210 37.28 -32.11 -2.11
C GLY A 210 37.33 -31.44 -3.48
N LEU A 211 37.92 -30.25 -3.56
CA LEU A 211 38.20 -29.57 -4.85
C LEU A 211 39.25 -30.33 -5.68
N ALA A 212 40.29 -30.88 -5.03
CA ALA A 212 41.29 -31.70 -5.70
C ALA A 212 40.71 -33.00 -6.25
N LEU A 213 39.80 -33.65 -5.52
CA LEU A 213 39.09 -34.86 -5.97
C LEU A 213 38.17 -34.57 -7.17
N LEU A 214 37.43 -33.46 -7.15
CA LEU A 214 36.62 -33.03 -8.29
C LEU A 214 37.48 -32.67 -9.52
N GLY A 215 38.59 -31.95 -9.31
CA GLY A 215 39.54 -31.61 -10.38
C GLY A 215 40.16 -32.84 -11.04
N SER A 216 40.56 -33.83 -10.24
CA SER A 216 41.14 -35.10 -10.73
C SER A 216 40.12 -35.98 -11.46
N ALA A 217 38.88 -36.05 -10.97
CA ALA A 217 37.80 -36.78 -11.64
C ALA A 217 37.48 -36.17 -13.02
N LEU A 218 37.41 -34.84 -13.11
CA LEU A 218 37.18 -34.14 -14.37
C LEU A 218 38.38 -34.30 -15.34
N GLY A 219 39.61 -34.26 -14.82
CA GLY A 219 40.82 -34.52 -15.62
C GLY A 219 40.86 -35.94 -16.19
N ALA A 220 40.50 -36.95 -15.40
CA ALA A 220 40.41 -38.34 -15.84
C ALA A 220 39.32 -38.55 -16.90
N LEU A 221 38.15 -37.93 -16.74
CA LEU A 221 37.07 -37.96 -17.73
C LEU A 221 37.47 -37.29 -19.05
N GLY A 222 38.17 -36.15 -19.01
CA GLY A 222 38.69 -35.49 -20.20
C GLY A 222 39.71 -36.34 -20.97
N LEU A 223 40.64 -37.00 -20.25
CA LEU A 223 41.61 -37.93 -20.85
C LEU A 223 40.93 -39.16 -21.45
N TYR A 224 39.90 -39.70 -20.79
CA TYR A 224 39.13 -40.83 -21.27
C TYR A 224 38.37 -40.51 -22.57
N GLN A 225 37.70 -39.35 -22.64
CA GLN A 225 37.00 -38.92 -23.85
C GLN A 225 37.96 -38.61 -25.00
N ARG A 226 39.13 -38.04 -24.72
CA ARG A 226 40.15 -37.78 -25.76
C ARG A 226 40.71 -39.07 -26.35
N ARG A 227 40.93 -40.11 -25.53
CA ARG A 227 41.35 -41.44 -26.00
C ARG A 227 40.28 -42.13 -26.85
N ARG A 228 39.00 -41.99 -26.49
CA ARG A 228 37.88 -42.54 -27.27
C ARG A 228 37.62 -41.86 -28.62
N ARG A 229 38.14 -40.65 -28.85
CA ARG A 229 38.02 -39.92 -30.13
C ARG A 229 39.24 -40.08 -31.04
N ALA A 230 40.30 -40.70 -30.55
CA ALA A 230 41.54 -40.93 -31.29
C ALA A 230 41.72 -42.40 -31.73
N ALA A 231 40.75 -43.25 -31.42
CA ALA A 231 40.56 -44.60 -31.95
C ALA A 231 39.33 -44.58 -32.87
#